data_AF-A0A2S5M4F6-F1
#
_entry.id   AF-A0A2S5M4F6-F1
#
_cell.length_a   1.000
_cell.length_b   1.000
_cell.length_c   1.000
_cell.angle_alpha   90.00
_cell.angle_beta   90.00
_cell.angle_gamma   90.00
#
_symmetry.space_group_name_H-M   'P 1'
#
loop_
_entity.id
_entity.type
_entity.pdbx_description
1 polymer ?
#
loop_
_entity_poly.entity_id
_entity_poly.type
_entity_poly.pdbx_seq_one_letter_code
_entity_poly.pdbx_strand_id
1 'polypeptide(L)'
;MSMTKAEARSAARSAERIIDTRPVLIGVPVLMLFVAILRLYEQLFAWRFGLDSFSPEFQLYWMGLLQFAIMASSFAAIGLVGFLWRTRDRDLAKLG
;
A
#
# COMPACT_ATOMS: atom_id res chain seq x y z
N MET A 1 -21.31 -28.40 34.72
CA MET A 1 -21.19 -28.94 33.35
C MET A 1 -19.86 -28.47 32.81
N SER A 2 -18.91 -29.37 32.54
CA SER A 2 -17.51 -29.02 32.20
C SER A 2 -17.36 -28.87 30.68
N MET A 3 -16.86 -27.73 30.22
CA MET A 3 -16.59 -27.47 28.81
C MET A 3 -15.41 -28.32 28.35
N THR A 4 -15.55 -29.03 27.24
CA THR A 4 -14.46 -29.85 26.72
C THR A 4 -13.35 -28.96 26.15
N LYS A 5 -12.09 -29.42 26.16
CA LYS A 5 -10.94 -28.68 25.59
C LYS A 5 -11.17 -28.27 24.12
N ALA A 6 -11.97 -29.04 23.38
CA ALA A 6 -12.32 -28.76 21.99
C ALA A 6 -13.27 -27.55 21.88
N GLU A 7 -14.30 -27.49 22.72
CA GLU A 7 -15.24 -26.38 22.79
C GLU A 7 -14.55 -25.09 23.27
N ALA A 8 -13.67 -25.18 24.26
CA ALA A 8 -12.87 -24.04 24.72
C ALA A 8 -11.92 -23.51 23.62
N ARG A 9 -11.33 -24.39 22.81
CA ARG A 9 -10.45 -24.01 21.68
C ARG A 9 -11.24 -23.41 20.51
N SER A 10 -12.43 -23.92 20.21
CA SER A 10 -13.32 -23.38 19.19
C SER A 10 -13.83 -21.99 19.58
N ALA A 11 -14.25 -21.81 20.84
CA ALA A 11 -14.63 -20.51 21.39
C ALA A 11 -13.46 -19.51 21.39
N ALA A 12 -12.24 -19.96 21.70
CA ALA A 12 -11.03 -19.13 21.64
C ALA A 12 -10.64 -18.71 20.21
N ARG A 13 -10.85 -19.60 19.22
CA ARG A 13 -10.70 -19.27 17.78
C ARG A 13 -11.77 -18.29 17.30
N SER A 14 -13.01 -18.45 17.77
CA SER A 14 -14.11 -17.50 17.47
C SER A 14 -13.94 -16.17 18.21
N ALA A 15 -13.17 -16.14 19.30
CA ALA A 15 -12.77 -14.93 20.01
C ALA A 15 -11.55 -14.25 19.37
N GLU A 16 -10.95 -14.85 18.33
CA GLU A 16 -9.90 -14.23 17.55
C GLU A 16 -10.48 -13.02 16.80
N ARG A 17 -9.80 -11.89 16.90
CA ARG A 17 -10.30 -10.60 16.43
C ARG A 17 -10.46 -10.62 14.91
N ILE A 18 -11.71 -10.70 14.43
CA ILE A 18 -12.06 -10.73 13.00
C ILE A 18 -11.54 -9.49 12.25
N ILE A 19 -11.42 -8.34 12.94
CA ILE A 19 -10.92 -7.09 12.37
C ILE A 19 -9.50 -6.80 12.85
N ASP A 20 -8.51 -7.03 12.00
CA ASP A 20 -7.17 -6.48 12.19
C ASP A 20 -7.09 -5.05 11.63
N THR A 21 -6.97 -4.06 12.50
CA THR A 21 -6.87 -2.65 12.13
C THR A 21 -5.45 -2.21 11.83
N ARG A 22 -4.42 -3.02 12.15
CA ARG A 22 -3.02 -2.62 12.01
C ARG A 22 -2.63 -2.28 10.57
N PRO A 23 -3.02 -3.06 9.53
CA PRO A 23 -2.66 -2.73 8.16
C PRO A 23 -3.22 -1.37 7.71
N VAL A 24 -4.44 -1.03 8.14
CA VAL A 24 -5.07 0.26 7.84
C VAL A 24 -4.37 1.40 8.57
N LEU A 25 -4.07 1.20 9.85
CA LEU A 25 -3.36 2.19 10.66
C LEU A 25 -1.93 2.46 10.17
N ILE A 26 -1.33 1.55 9.41
CA ILE A 26 -0.04 1.75 8.76
C ILE A 26 -0.23 2.34 7.35
N GLY A 27 -1.11 1.75 6.53
CA GLY A 27 -1.28 2.12 5.13
C GLY A 27 -1.81 3.55 4.94
N VAL A 28 -2.80 3.97 5.75
CA VAL A 28 -3.41 5.30 5.61
C VAL A 28 -2.40 6.42 5.93
N PRO A 29 -1.69 6.43 7.08
CA PRO A 29 -0.73 7.49 7.35
C PRO A 29 0.44 7.52 6.38
N VAL A 30 0.92 6.35 5.92
CA VAL A 30 2.00 6.29 4.92
C VAL A 30 1.55 6.92 3.60
N LEU A 31 0.34 6.61 3.14
CA LEU A 31 -0.22 7.21 1.93
C LEU A 31 -0.45 8.72 2.10
N MET A 32 -1.00 9.15 3.24
CA MET A 32 -1.20 10.57 3.52
C MET A 32 0.11 11.34 3.54
N LEU A 33 1.15 10.81 4.17
CA LEU A 33 2.48 11.43 4.19
C LEU A 33 3.05 11.53 2.79
N PHE A 34 2.95 10.47 1.99
CA PHE A 34 3.42 10.47 0.60
C PHE A 34 2.72 11.54 -0.24
N VAL A 35 1.38 11.62 -0.18
CA VAL A 35 0.59 12.63 -0.90
C VAL A 35 0.90 14.05 -0.39
N ALA A 36 1.09 14.23 0.91
CA ALA A 36 1.46 15.53 1.48
C ALA A 36 2.83 16.02 0.96
N ILE A 37 3.81 15.12 0.85
CA ILE A 37 5.12 15.43 0.27
C ILE A 37 4.97 15.87 -1.20
N LEU A 38 4.21 15.12 -2.01
CA LEU A 38 3.96 15.49 -3.40
C LEU A 38 3.25 16.84 -3.51
N ARG A 39 2.26 17.09 -2.65
CA ARG A 39 1.54 18.36 -2.65
C ARG A 39 2.45 19.56 -2.31
N LEU A 40 3.38 19.38 -1.36
CA LEU A 40 4.39 20.40 -1.04
C LEU A 40 5.37 20.60 -2.19
N TYR A 41 5.81 19.52 -2.85
CA TYR A 41 6.64 19.59 -4.04
C TYR A 41 5.97 20.42 -5.14
N GLU A 42 4.72 20.10 -5.48
CA GLU A 42 3.95 20.85 -6.48
C GLU A 42 3.82 22.33 -6.10
N GLN A 43 3.56 22.63 -4.82
CA GLN A 43 3.46 24.01 -4.35
C GLN A 43 4.74 24.83 -4.61
N LEU A 44 5.90 24.21 -4.45
CA LEU A 44 7.20 24.87 -4.58
C LEU A 44 7.67 25.00 -6.04
N PHE A 45 7.43 23.97 -6.87
CA PHE A 45 8.03 23.86 -8.20
C PHE A 45 7.05 24.15 -9.35
N ALA A 46 5.73 24.06 -9.17
CA ALA A 46 4.77 24.19 -10.27
C ALA A 46 4.78 25.58 -10.92
N TRP A 47 4.73 26.64 -10.11
CA TRP A 47 4.63 28.00 -10.62
C TRP A 47 5.93 28.51 -11.28
N ARG A 48 7.07 27.93 -10.92
CA ARG A 48 8.39 28.39 -11.41
C ARG A 48 8.96 27.51 -12.51
N PHE A 49 8.72 26.20 -12.45
CA PHE A 49 9.37 25.22 -13.32
C PHE A 49 8.37 24.25 -13.98
N GLY A 50 7.08 24.39 -13.69
CA GLY A 50 6.01 23.52 -14.21
C GLY A 50 5.17 24.13 -15.33
N LEU A 51 5.29 25.44 -15.59
CA LEU A 51 4.40 26.14 -16.54
C LEU A 51 4.79 25.94 -18.01
N ASP A 52 6.08 25.75 -18.31
CA ASP A 52 6.57 25.52 -19.67
C ASP A 52 7.19 24.13 -19.79
N SER A 53 6.49 23.22 -20.47
CA SER A 53 6.93 21.83 -20.67
C SER A 53 8.12 21.66 -21.62
N PHE A 54 8.43 22.68 -22.43
CA PHE A 54 9.57 22.64 -23.36
C PHE A 54 10.87 23.11 -22.71
N SER A 55 10.79 23.70 -21.53
CA SER A 55 11.96 24.14 -20.76
C SER A 55 12.80 22.95 -20.27
N PRO A 56 14.14 23.08 -20.21
CA PRO A 56 15.00 22.05 -19.66
C PRO A 56 14.75 21.82 -18.15
N GLU A 57 14.28 22.84 -17.42
CA GLU A 57 13.92 22.74 -16.01
C GLU A 57 12.73 21.80 -15.81
N PHE A 58 11.74 21.83 -16.70
CA PHE A 58 10.61 20.91 -16.64
C PHE A 58 11.05 19.45 -16.76
N GLN A 59 12.06 19.17 -17.59
CA GLN A 59 12.60 17.83 -17.72
C GLN A 59 13.23 17.33 -16.41
N LEU A 60 13.94 18.21 -15.71
CA LEU A 60 14.58 17.88 -14.44
C LEU A 60 13.57 17.65 -13.31
N TYR A 61 12.61 18.56 -13.14
CA TYR A 61 11.69 18.53 -12.00
C TYR A 61 10.49 17.59 -12.24
N TRP A 62 9.88 17.65 -13.42
CA TRP A 62 8.62 16.94 -13.69
C TRP A 62 8.82 15.66 -14.48
N MET A 63 9.59 15.68 -15.57
CA MET A 63 9.76 14.48 -16.39
C MET A 63 10.53 13.38 -15.65
N GLY A 64 11.60 13.74 -14.93
CA GLY A 64 12.32 12.78 -14.08
C GLY A 64 11.43 12.16 -13.01
N LEU A 65 10.55 12.95 -12.38
CA LEU A 65 9.58 12.46 -11.42
C LEU A 65 8.57 11.49 -12.06
N LEU A 66 8.07 11.79 -13.25
CA LEU A 66 7.16 10.91 -13.99
C LEU A 66 7.82 9.57 -14.35
N GLN A 67 9.04 9.62 -14.90
CA GLN A 67 9.80 8.42 -15.26
C GLN A 67 10.04 7.54 -14.04
N PHE A 68 10.46 8.13 -12.92
CA PHE A 68 10.60 7.43 -11.66
C PHE A 68 9.27 6.82 -11.20
N ALA A 69 8.17 7.58 -11.24
CA ALA A 69 6.86 7.10 -10.81
C ALA A 69 6.38 5.88 -11.62
N ILE A 70 6.58 5.89 -12.95
CA ILE A 70 6.24 4.74 -13.81
C ILE A 70 7.08 3.52 -13.44
N MET A 71 8.39 3.68 -13.28
CA MET A 71 9.28 2.57 -12.90
C MET A 71 8.94 2.02 -11.51
N ALA A 72 8.80 2.90 -10.51
CA ALA A 72 8.51 2.53 -9.14
C ALA A 72 7.14 1.82 -9.02
N SER A 73 6.11 2.34 -9.68
CA SER A 73 4.78 1.71 -9.68
C SER A 73 4.77 0.35 -10.38
N SER A 74 5.52 0.21 -11.47
CA SER A 74 5.66 -1.07 -12.18
C SER A 74 6.32 -2.13 -11.29
N PHE A 75 7.43 -1.78 -10.62
CA PHE A 75 8.09 -2.70 -9.69
C PHE A 75 7.24 -3.01 -8.46
N ALA A 76 6.54 -2.01 -7.92
CA ALA A 76 5.64 -2.21 -6.79
C ALA A 76 4.48 -3.16 -7.16
N ALA A 77 3.90 -3.00 -8.34
CA ALA A 77 2.84 -3.88 -8.84
C ALA A 77 3.34 -5.33 -9.01
N ILE A 78 4.48 -5.52 -9.68
CA ILE A 78 5.08 -6.85 -9.86
C ILE A 78 5.41 -7.49 -8.50
N GLY A 79 6.01 -6.72 -7.59
CA GLY A 79 6.36 -7.18 -6.25
C GLY A 79 5.13 -7.57 -5.43
N LEU A 80 4.10 -6.73 -5.40
CA LEU A 80 2.87 -6.99 -4.66
C LEU A 80 2.11 -8.19 -5.22
N VAL A 81 1.88 -8.22 -6.53
CA VAL A 81 1.17 -9.33 -7.19
C VAL A 81 1.95 -10.63 -7.04
N GLY A 82 3.26 -10.58 -7.28
CA GLY A 82 4.15 -11.73 -7.11
C GLY A 82 4.15 -12.26 -5.68
N PHE A 83 4.20 -11.36 -4.69
CA PHE A 83 4.13 -11.72 -3.28
C PHE A 83 2.79 -12.37 -2.93
N LEU A 84 1.66 -11.75 -3.27
CA LEU A 84 0.32 -12.29 -2.98
C LEU A 84 0.08 -13.63 -3.68
N TRP A 85 0.55 -13.79 -4.92
CA TRP A 85 0.46 -15.06 -5.63
C TRP A 85 1.28 -16.16 -4.94
N ARG A 86 2.49 -15.81 -4.47
CA ARG A 86 3.39 -16.74 -3.76
C ARG A 86 2.80 -17.17 -2.41
N THR A 87 2.16 -16.26 -1.70
CA THR A 87 1.62 -16.46 -0.34
C THR A 87 0.14 -16.85 -0.30
N ARG A 88 -0.53 -16.97 -1.46
CA ARG A 88 -1.94 -17.36 -1.51
C ARG A 88 -2.19 -18.69 -0.79
N ASP A 89 -3.37 -18.80 -0.20
CA ASP A 89 -3.87 -20.09 0.27
C ASP A 89 -4.09 -21.03 -0.92
N ARG A 90 -3.62 -22.27 -0.79
CA ARG A 90 -3.73 -23.31 -1.84
C ARG A 90 -4.96 -24.19 -1.66
N ASP A 91 -5.58 -24.20 -0.48
CA ASP A 91 -6.70 -25.07 -0.14
C ASP A 91 -7.91 -24.25 0.34
N LEU A 92 -8.41 -23.41 -0.57
CA LEU A 92 -9.54 -22.51 -0.32
C LEU A 92 -10.82 -23.26 0.10
N ALA A 93 -10.96 -24.54 -0.27
CA ALA A 93 -12.13 -25.36 0.07
C ALA A 93 -12.19 -25.74 1.55
N LYS A 94 -11.10 -25.55 2.30
CA LYS A 94 -11.02 -25.82 3.75
C LYS A 94 -10.97 -24.56 4.59
N LEU A 95 -11.24 -23.40 4.00
CA LEU A 95 -11.51 -22.18 4.77
C LEU A 95 -12.80 -22.43 5.57
N GLY A 96 -12.66 -22.46 6.89
CA GLY A 96 -13.72 -22.81 7.84
C GLY A 96 -14.79 -21.75 8.02
#